data_AF-A0A6N9B9D3-F1
#
_entry.id   AF-A0A6N9B9D3-F1
#
_cell.length_a   1.000
_cell.length_b   1.000
_cell.length_c   1.000
_cell.angle_alpha   90.00
_cell.angle_beta   90.00
_cell.angle_gamma   90.00
#
_symmetry.space_group_name_H-M   'P 1'
#
loop_
_entity.id
_entity.type
_entity.pdbx_description
1 polymer ?
#
loop_
_entity_poly.entity_id
_entity_poly.type
_entity_poly.pdbx_seq_one_letter_code
_entity_poly.pdbx_strand_id
1 'polypeptide(L)'
;KPKISKLLILGGESVDSQTTRAQSGKNTESKKSEESKKFNREVQIRTEALSALVKLGYSESVAAGILTQIILESDEPTTESLIKESLQRLSSL
;
A
#
# COMPACT_ATOMS: atom_id res chain seq x y z
N LYS A 1 31.33 -27.61 1.51
CA LYS A 1 31.67 -26.20 1.85
C LYS A 1 32.31 -25.55 0.62
N PRO A 2 31.68 -24.59 -0.07
CA PRO A 2 32.32 -23.88 -1.17
C PRO A 2 33.37 -22.89 -0.64
N LYS A 3 34.55 -22.85 -1.30
CA LYS A 3 35.68 -21.96 -0.99
C LYS A 3 35.40 -20.58 -1.59
N ILE A 4 35.41 -19.55 -0.75
CA ILE A 4 35.29 -18.14 -1.19
C ILE A 4 36.54 -17.78 -1.98
N SER A 5 36.36 -17.52 -3.27
CA SER A 5 37.39 -16.97 -4.14
C SER A 5 37.52 -15.47 -3.83
N LYS A 6 38.64 -15.07 -3.22
CA LYS A 6 38.92 -13.65 -2.89
C LYS A 6 39.18 -12.89 -4.19
N LEU A 7 38.25 -12.05 -4.60
CA LEU A 7 38.47 -11.09 -5.67
C LEU A 7 39.40 -9.99 -5.15
N LEU A 8 40.57 -9.86 -5.79
CA LEU A 8 41.62 -8.90 -5.49
C LEU A 8 41.17 -7.51 -5.99
N ILE A 9 40.83 -6.59 -5.08
CA ILE A 9 40.62 -5.18 -5.46
C ILE A 9 41.99 -4.53 -5.48
N LEU A 10 42.55 -4.39 -6.68
CA LEU A 10 43.79 -3.66 -6.93
C LEU A 10 43.42 -2.35 -7.64
N GLY A 11 43.83 -1.22 -7.08
CA GLY A 11 43.75 0.07 -7.76
C GLY A 11 43.15 1.16 -6.88
N GLY A 12 43.88 1.60 -5.87
CA GLY A 12 43.75 2.97 -5.39
C GLY A 12 44.77 3.82 -6.14
N GLU A 13 44.32 4.79 -6.93
CA GLU A 13 45.03 6.06 -7.14
C GLU A 13 44.10 7.11 -7.80
N SER A 14 44.13 8.31 -7.19
CA SER A 14 43.87 9.66 -7.73
C SER A 14 42.47 10.10 -8.21
N VAL A 15 41.96 11.04 -7.41
CA VAL A 15 41.03 12.14 -7.72
C VAL A 15 41.36 12.87 -9.03
N ASP A 16 40.39 12.92 -9.96
CA ASP A 16 40.02 14.11 -10.74
C ASP A 16 38.63 13.86 -11.39
N SER A 17 37.57 14.33 -10.71
CA SER A 17 36.19 14.16 -11.17
C SER A 17 35.82 15.22 -12.20
N GLN A 18 36.09 14.95 -13.47
CA GLN A 18 35.47 15.68 -14.58
C GLN A 18 35.07 14.70 -15.68
N THR A 19 33.93 14.99 -16.35
CA THR A 19 33.23 14.20 -17.38
C THR A 19 32.52 12.93 -16.86
N THR A 20 31.23 12.65 -17.09
CA THR A 20 30.33 13.01 -18.20
C THR A 20 28.88 12.83 -17.72
N ARG A 21 28.09 13.92 -17.63
CA ARG A 21 26.64 13.86 -17.32
C ARG A 21 25.90 13.36 -18.56
N ALA A 22 25.64 12.06 -18.63
CA ALA A 22 24.77 11.48 -19.63
C ALA A 22 23.34 12.02 -19.44
N GLN A 23 22.95 13.01 -20.25
CA GLN A 23 21.56 13.23 -20.61
C GLN A 23 21.14 12.13 -21.58
N SER A 24 20.35 11.16 -21.14
CA SER A 24 19.31 10.55 -21.98
C SER A 24 18.46 9.61 -21.12
N GLY A 25 17.22 10.00 -20.88
CA GLY A 25 16.28 9.23 -20.07
C GLY A 25 14.97 9.99 -19.91
N LYS A 26 14.15 9.91 -20.96
CA LYS A 26 12.75 10.36 -21.00
C LYS A 26 12.00 9.93 -19.73
N ASN A 27 11.49 10.88 -18.94
CA ASN A 27 10.43 10.60 -17.96
C ASN A 27 9.19 11.46 -18.27
N THR A 28 8.67 11.34 -19.48
CA THR A 28 7.22 11.42 -19.69
C THR A 28 6.62 10.10 -19.20
N GLU A 29 6.07 10.09 -17.99
CA GLU A 29 4.95 9.23 -17.53
C GLU A 29 5.00 9.15 -16.00
N SER A 30 4.33 10.07 -15.31
CA SER A 30 4.02 9.91 -13.89
C SER A 30 2.58 10.33 -13.63
N LYS A 31 1.66 9.88 -14.50
CA LYS A 31 0.22 9.88 -14.19
C LYS A 31 -0.28 8.51 -13.70
N LYS A 32 0.51 7.44 -13.83
CA LYS A 32 0.19 6.12 -13.26
C LYS A 32 0.45 5.99 -11.74
N SER A 33 1.04 7.00 -11.09
CA SER A 33 1.52 6.86 -9.70
C SER A 33 0.49 7.25 -8.63
N GLU A 34 -0.56 8.00 -8.96
CA GLU A 34 -1.58 8.42 -7.95
C GLU A 34 -2.74 7.44 -7.84
N GLU A 35 -3.24 6.92 -8.97
CA GLU A 35 -4.39 6.01 -9.00
C GLU A 35 -4.07 4.66 -8.33
N SER A 36 -2.87 4.10 -8.57
CA SER A 36 -2.41 2.88 -7.90
C SER A 36 -2.19 3.06 -6.39
N LYS A 37 -1.85 4.28 -5.93
CA LYS A 37 -1.75 4.58 -4.49
C LYS A 37 -3.13 4.67 -3.85
N LYS A 38 -4.10 5.28 -4.54
CA LYS A 38 -5.50 5.37 -4.08
C LYS A 38 -6.14 3.99 -3.95
N PHE A 39 -5.97 3.13 -4.96
CA PHE A 39 -6.50 1.76 -4.94
C PHE A 39 -5.93 0.93 -3.79
N ASN A 40 -4.60 0.95 -3.59
CA ASN A 40 -3.99 0.21 -2.49
C ASN A 40 -4.46 0.71 -1.12
N ARG A 41 -4.67 2.02 -0.98
CA ARG A 41 -5.18 2.61 0.25
C ARG A 41 -6.59 2.15 0.58
N GLU A 42 -7.48 2.11 -0.41
CA GLU A 42 -8.86 1.64 -0.22
C GLU A 42 -8.93 0.16 0.16
N VAL A 43 -8.14 -0.69 -0.51
CA VAL A 43 -8.02 -2.11 -0.16
C VAL A 43 -7.51 -2.29 1.27
N GLN A 44 -6.51 -1.51 1.68
CA GLN A 44 -5.95 -1.57 3.03
C GLN A 44 -6.99 -1.16 4.09
N ILE A 45 -7.69 -0.05 3.87
CA ILE A 45 -8.76 0.46 4.74
C ILE A 45 -9.88 -0.57 4.92
N ARG A 46 -10.33 -1.19 3.82
CA ARG A 46 -11.37 -2.23 3.85
C ARG A 46 -10.91 -3.47 4.63
N THR A 47 -9.68 -3.92 4.39
CA THR A 47 -9.11 -5.11 5.04
C THR A 47 -8.95 -4.90 6.55
N GLU A 48 -8.48 -3.73 6.94
CA GLU A 48 -8.28 -3.37 8.35
C GLU A 48 -9.62 -3.28 9.10
N ALA A 49 -10.62 -2.62 8.49
CA ALA A 49 -11.96 -2.54 9.05
C ALA A 49 -12.63 -3.92 9.18
N LEU A 50 -12.48 -4.78 8.17
CA LEU A 50 -13.00 -6.16 8.21
C LEU A 50 -12.34 -6.96 9.32
N SER A 51 -11.00 -6.90 9.44
CA SER A 51 -10.27 -7.58 10.50
C SER A 51 -10.73 -7.13 11.89
N ALA A 52 -10.98 -5.83 12.09
CA ALA A 52 -11.50 -5.31 13.34
C ALA A 52 -12.89 -5.87 13.68
N LEU A 53 -13.82 -5.87 12.72
CA LEU A 53 -15.17 -6.40 12.92
C LEU A 53 -15.16 -7.91 13.22
N VAL A 54 -14.33 -8.69 12.54
CA VAL A 54 -14.18 -10.13 12.82
C VAL A 54 -13.62 -10.36 14.23
N LYS A 55 -12.64 -9.57 14.67
CA LYS A 55 -12.10 -9.64 16.05
C LYS A 55 -13.13 -9.28 17.11
N LEU A 56 -14.10 -8.44 16.78
CA LEU A 56 -15.24 -8.11 17.65
C LEU A 56 -16.30 -9.22 17.69
N GLY A 57 -16.15 -10.28 16.89
CA GLY A 57 -17.02 -11.45 16.89
C GLY A 57 -18.11 -11.44 15.81
N TYR A 58 -18.09 -10.48 14.89
CA TYR A 58 -19.03 -10.46 13.77
C TYR A 58 -18.62 -11.45 12.68
N SER A 59 -19.62 -12.02 12.00
CA SER A 59 -19.39 -12.88 10.84
C SER A 59 -18.68 -12.12 9.73
N GLU A 60 -17.60 -12.68 9.20
CA GLU A 60 -16.82 -12.10 8.11
C GLU A 60 -17.69 -11.76 6.90
N SER A 61 -18.58 -12.68 6.49
CA SER A 61 -19.48 -12.47 5.34
C SER A 61 -20.42 -11.29 5.55
N VAL A 62 -20.97 -11.13 6.76
CA VAL A 62 -21.90 -10.04 7.09
C VAL A 62 -21.13 -8.72 7.17
N ALA A 63 -19.99 -8.70 7.86
CA ALA A 63 -19.13 -7.52 7.98
C ALA A 63 -18.63 -7.05 6.61
N ALA A 64 -18.19 -7.97 5.74
CA ALA A 64 -17.75 -7.64 4.39
C ALA A 64 -18.87 -7.06 3.52
N GLY A 65 -20.10 -7.58 3.65
CA GLY A 65 -21.27 -7.05 2.96
C GLY A 65 -21.57 -5.61 3.37
N ILE A 66 -21.61 -5.35 4.69
CA ILE A 66 -21.89 -4.02 5.24
C ILE A 66 -20.79 -3.01 4.87
N LEU A 67 -19.51 -3.39 5.00
CA LEU A 67 -18.39 -2.53 4.59
C LEU A 67 -18.47 -2.16 3.10
N THR A 68 -18.90 -3.08 2.25
CA THR A 68 -19.06 -2.81 0.81
C THR A 68 -20.16 -1.77 0.57
N GLN A 69 -21.29 -1.86 1.29
CA GLN A 69 -22.36 -0.87 1.19
C GLN A 69 -21.89 0.53 1.64
N ILE A 70 -21.23 0.61 2.79
CA ILE A 70 -20.73 1.89 3.32
C ILE A 70 -19.73 2.54 2.38
N ILE A 71 -18.79 1.77 1.81
CA ILE A 71 -17.80 2.28 0.85
C ILE A 71 -18.48 2.84 -0.41
N LEU A 72 -19.57 2.22 -0.89
CA LEU A 72 -20.32 2.72 -2.04
C LEU A 72 -21.09 4.02 -1.73
N GLU A 73 -21.41 4.25 -0.46
CA GLU A 73 -22.14 5.43 0.01
C GLU A 73 -21.22 6.59 0.45
N SER A 74 -19.91 6.35 0.61
CA SER A 74 -18.92 7.32 1.10
C SER A 74 -17.86 7.67 0.05
N ASP A 75 -17.64 8.97 -0.16
CA ASP A 75 -16.62 9.46 -1.09
C ASP A 75 -15.17 9.26 -0.58
N GLU A 76 -14.96 9.31 0.75
CA GLU A 76 -13.64 9.14 1.38
C GLU A 76 -13.73 8.26 2.65
N PRO A 77 -13.87 6.93 2.49
CA PRO A 77 -13.95 6.03 3.63
C PRO A 77 -12.63 5.98 4.40
N THR A 78 -12.70 6.08 5.73
CA THR A 78 -11.58 5.82 6.65
C THR A 78 -11.83 4.55 7.44
N THR A 79 -10.78 3.85 7.89
CA THR A 79 -10.94 2.62 8.68
C THR A 79 -11.86 2.83 9.89
N GLU A 80 -11.67 3.93 10.62
CA GLU A 80 -12.47 4.25 11.80
C GLU A 80 -13.95 4.52 11.46
N SER A 81 -14.22 5.32 10.42
CA SER A 81 -15.59 5.59 9.95
C SER A 81 -16.28 4.30 9.54
N LEU A 82 -15.61 3.46 8.75
CA LEU A 82 -16.13 2.18 8.30
C LEU A 82 -16.49 1.26 9.48
N ILE A 83 -15.63 1.17 10.49
CA ILE A 83 -15.91 0.36 11.69
C ILE A 83 -17.12 0.92 12.44
N LYS A 84 -17.16 2.23 12.71
CA LYS A 84 -18.26 2.85 13.48
C LYS A 84 -19.61 2.68 12.78
N GLU A 85 -19.67 2.97 11.49
CA GLU A 85 -20.92 2.83 10.72
C GLU A 85 -21.32 1.36 10.59
N SER A 86 -20.35 0.46 10.40
CA SER A 86 -20.64 -0.97 10.37
C SER A 86 -21.26 -1.44 11.68
N LEU A 87 -20.71 -1.01 12.82
CA LEU A 87 -21.25 -1.34 14.14
C LEU A 87 -22.66 -0.76 14.34
N GLN A 88 -22.93 0.47 13.87
CA GLN A 88 -24.27 1.05 13.90
C GLN A 88 -25.27 0.22 13.08
N ARG A 89 -24.94 -0.13 11.84
CA ARG A 89 -25.82 -0.95 10.98
C ARG A 89 -26.03 -2.36 11.56
N LEU A 90 -24.96 -2.98 12.06
CA LEU A 90 -25.02 -4.30 12.71
C LEU A 90 -25.86 -4.28 13.99
N SER A 91 -25.87 -3.19 14.74
CA SER A 91 -26.70 -3.06 15.95
C SER A 91 -28.19 -2.87 15.65
N SER A 92 -28.54 -2.52 14.41
CA SER A 92 -29.93 -2.29 13.96
C SER A 92 -30.56 -3.51 13.28
N LEU A 93 -29.77 -4.59 13.09
CA LEU A 93 -30.19 -5.87 12.51
C LEU A 93 -30.63 -6.86 13.60
#